data_AF-A0A1G0MYI9-F1
#
_entry.id   AF-A0A1G0MYI9-F1
#
_cell.length_a   1.000
_cell.length_b   1.000
_cell.length_c   1.000
_cell.angle_alpha   90.00
_cell.angle_beta   90.00
_cell.angle_gamma   90.00
#
_symmetry.space_group_name_H-M   'P 1'
#
loop_
_entity.id
_entity.type
_entity.pdbx_description
1 polymer ?
#
loop_
_entity_poly.entity_id
_entity_poly.type
_entity_poly.pdbx_seq_one_letter_code
_entity_poly.pdbx_strand_id
1 'polypeptide(L)'
;MEGVAIAFMKGCLISGFTIGFCGVFFYFARKWNIGARFSISIVTGLMLGFLLPFIIAFPFHISNKLEESKSKSIANDEVNYFNDAISGKYSEIDIKSHYAKQPLSYKGAFAISIDKVPPKLIPVFIESFKNRGDLVGHLVNRPETPLDIKLKIADYPKHEAYISWMALNIDTPPQVLIRLSTNKDMDVAHDACKNKNAPKEAEQICKIRSSLKQSFFSEFKTTADYSNMFKSKKEELALWMLLVKDNREYVRMWVAQSRYTPSKILANLSNDPSDTILQFVFLHANTTPQIRHKIAKHFKLNVEAVLIELCKSNNDEIREAVAKSPISKHNVLKILSQDSDYHVYGAVAANPNATADMLESISKVATKRDYNNSGVLQLIVDHPNTPISVLEDFYEQTQNKKISGEAARAIRKRSVSPPS
;
A
#
# COMPACT_ATOMS: atom_id res chain seq x y z
N MET A 1 -44.99 -30.85 -9.57
CA MET A 1 -45.64 -32.17 -9.79
C MET A 1 -45.34 -32.74 -11.18
N GLU A 2 -45.21 -31.92 -12.23
CA GLU A 2 -44.89 -32.40 -13.60
C GLU A 2 -43.54 -33.16 -13.71
N GLY A 3 -42.49 -32.72 -13.02
CA GLY A 3 -41.20 -33.42 -13.06
C GLY A 3 -41.21 -34.83 -12.45
N VAL A 4 -42.09 -35.07 -11.46
CA VAL A 4 -42.28 -36.39 -10.84
C VAL A 4 -43.10 -37.29 -11.78
N ALA A 5 -44.11 -36.74 -12.45
CA ALA A 5 -44.90 -37.46 -13.44
C ALA A 5 -44.07 -37.88 -14.67
N ILE A 6 -43.16 -37.01 -15.15
CA ILE A 6 -42.24 -37.32 -16.25
C ILE A 6 -41.23 -38.41 -15.84
N ALA A 7 -40.71 -38.35 -14.60
CA ALA A 7 -39.81 -39.39 -14.09
C ALA A 7 -40.52 -40.75 -13.92
N PHE A 8 -41.77 -40.73 -13.46
CA PHE A 8 -42.61 -41.93 -13.34
C PHE A 8 -42.95 -42.54 -14.70
N MET A 9 -43.34 -41.71 -15.68
CA MET A 9 -43.59 -42.13 -17.07
C MET A 9 -42.35 -42.74 -17.74
N LYS A 10 -41.16 -42.14 -17.52
CA LYS A 10 -39.89 -42.71 -18.00
C LYS A 10 -39.55 -44.04 -17.32
N GLY A 11 -39.82 -44.17 -16.02
CA GLY A 11 -39.68 -45.43 -15.27
C GLY A 11 -40.59 -46.55 -15.82
N CYS A 12 -41.84 -46.23 -16.14
CA CYS A 12 -42.79 -47.18 -16.74
C CYS A 12 -42.36 -47.63 -18.15
N LEU A 13 -41.87 -46.72 -18.99
CA LEU A 13 -41.33 -47.06 -20.33
C LEU A 13 -40.12 -47.99 -20.27
N ILE A 14 -39.24 -47.81 -19.27
CA ILE A 14 -38.06 -48.66 -19.06
C ILE A 14 -38.47 -50.07 -18.61
N SER A 15 -39.48 -50.18 -17.73
CA SER A 15 -39.99 -51.48 -17.27
C SER A 15 -40.55 -52.34 -18.41
N GLY A 16 -41.24 -51.71 -19.38
CA GLY A 16 -41.74 -52.39 -20.59
C GLY A 16 -40.64 -52.94 -21.49
N PHE A 17 -39.55 -52.17 -21.68
CA PHE A 17 -38.38 -52.62 -22.46
C PHE A 17 -37.64 -53.77 -21.80
N THR A 18 -37.48 -53.73 -20.47
CA THR A 18 -36.83 -54.81 -19.71
C THR A 18 -37.62 -56.11 -19.75
N ILE A 19 -38.96 -56.05 -19.65
CA ILE A 19 -39.83 -57.22 -19.74
C ILE A 19 -39.79 -57.81 -21.16
N GLY A 20 -39.84 -56.95 -22.19
CA GLY A 20 -39.73 -57.37 -23.59
C GLY A 20 -38.39 -58.04 -23.91
N PHE A 21 -37.28 -57.46 -23.43
CA PHE A 21 -35.93 -58.02 -23.62
C PHE A 21 -35.77 -59.37 -22.89
N CYS A 22 -36.24 -59.49 -21.65
CA CYS A 22 -36.25 -60.76 -20.92
C CYS A 22 -37.07 -61.83 -21.65
N GLY A 23 -38.26 -61.48 -22.16
CA GLY A 23 -39.11 -62.40 -22.91
C GLY A 23 -38.43 -62.97 -24.16
N VAL A 24 -37.80 -62.10 -24.96
CA VAL A 24 -37.05 -62.51 -26.16
C VAL A 24 -35.81 -63.33 -25.80
N PHE A 25 -35.06 -62.93 -24.77
CA PHE A 25 -33.87 -63.65 -24.35
C PHE A 25 -34.18 -65.05 -23.82
N PHE A 26 -35.21 -65.22 -22.98
CA PHE A 26 -35.62 -66.53 -22.48
C PHE A 26 -36.16 -67.44 -23.59
N TYR A 27 -36.84 -66.87 -24.60
CA TYR A 27 -37.26 -67.61 -25.79
C TYR A 27 -36.06 -68.19 -26.56
N PHE A 28 -35.02 -67.38 -26.82
CA PHE A 28 -33.82 -67.84 -27.51
C PHE A 28 -32.95 -68.77 -26.64
N ALA A 29 -32.83 -68.51 -25.33
CA ALA A 29 -32.11 -69.38 -24.40
C ALA A 29 -32.69 -70.80 -24.35
N ARG A 30 -34.03 -70.92 -24.36
CA ARG A 30 -34.74 -72.20 -24.44
C ARG A 30 -34.51 -72.91 -25.78
N LYS A 31 -34.50 -72.17 -26.90
CA LYS A 31 -34.28 -72.73 -28.24
C LYS A 31 -32.85 -73.28 -28.43
N TRP A 32 -31.86 -72.78 -27.69
CA TRP A 32 -30.44 -73.15 -27.83
C TRP A 32 -29.91 -74.02 -26.66
N ASN A 33 -30.80 -74.54 -25.81
CA ASN A 33 -30.46 -75.39 -24.66
C ASN A 33 -29.43 -74.77 -23.69
N ILE A 34 -29.42 -73.45 -23.58
CA ILE A 34 -28.58 -72.72 -22.63
C ILE A 34 -29.17 -72.96 -21.24
N GLY A 35 -28.39 -73.56 -20.33
CA GLY A 35 -28.85 -73.92 -19.00
C GLY A 35 -29.48 -72.74 -18.27
N ALA A 36 -30.68 -72.94 -17.69
CA ALA A 36 -31.49 -71.87 -17.11
C ALA A 36 -30.72 -70.98 -16.11
N ARG A 37 -29.77 -71.55 -15.36
CA ARG A 37 -28.91 -70.82 -14.41
C ARG A 37 -28.01 -69.79 -15.10
N PHE A 38 -27.46 -70.10 -16.27
CA PHE A 38 -26.57 -69.20 -17.02
C PHE A 38 -27.36 -68.05 -17.66
N SER A 39 -28.54 -68.35 -18.21
CA SER A 39 -29.46 -67.35 -18.75
C SER A 39 -29.95 -66.38 -17.69
N ILE A 40 -30.31 -66.87 -16.51
CA ILE A 40 -30.68 -66.03 -15.37
C ILE A 40 -29.50 -65.14 -14.97
N SER A 41 -28.28 -65.68 -14.90
CA SER A 41 -27.08 -64.91 -14.54
C SER A 41 -26.78 -63.74 -15.48
N ILE A 42 -26.93 -63.94 -16.80
CA ILE A 42 -26.72 -62.89 -17.81
C ILE A 42 -27.79 -61.81 -17.68
N VAL A 43 -29.06 -62.20 -17.55
CA VAL A 43 -30.17 -61.25 -17.38
C VAL A 43 -30.00 -60.46 -16.08
N THR A 44 -29.64 -61.12 -14.97
CA THR A 44 -29.39 -60.43 -13.70
C THR A 44 -28.18 -59.51 -13.79
N GLY A 45 -27.10 -59.90 -14.48
CA GLY A 45 -25.90 -59.08 -14.67
C GLY A 45 -26.17 -57.83 -15.52
N LEU A 46 -26.95 -57.97 -16.60
CA LEU A 46 -27.35 -56.84 -17.44
C LEU A 46 -28.35 -55.91 -16.74
N MET A 47 -29.32 -56.47 -15.99
CA MET A 47 -30.26 -55.68 -15.19
C MET A 47 -29.56 -54.92 -14.07
N LEU A 48 -28.65 -55.58 -13.33
CA LEU A 48 -27.84 -54.91 -12.31
C LEU A 48 -26.93 -53.86 -12.95
N GLY A 49 -26.22 -54.17 -14.03
CA GLY A 49 -25.35 -53.22 -14.72
C GLY A 49 -26.10 -51.98 -15.27
N PHE A 50 -27.36 -52.14 -15.70
CA PHE A 50 -28.17 -51.05 -16.22
C PHE A 50 -28.90 -50.26 -15.12
N LEU A 51 -29.38 -50.91 -14.06
CA LEU A 51 -30.15 -50.26 -12.98
C LEU A 51 -29.25 -49.62 -11.92
N LEU A 52 -28.07 -50.19 -11.63
CA LEU A 52 -27.17 -49.71 -10.59
C LEU A 52 -26.74 -48.24 -10.76
N PRO A 53 -26.42 -47.74 -11.97
CA PRO A 53 -26.13 -46.32 -12.17
C PRO A 53 -27.31 -45.41 -11.84
N PHE A 54 -28.56 -45.82 -12.14
CA PHE A 54 -29.75 -45.05 -11.78
C PHE A 54 -30.07 -45.12 -10.30
N ILE A 55 -29.89 -46.29 -9.66
CA ILE A 55 -30.08 -46.45 -8.21
C ILE A 55 -29.09 -45.56 -7.43
N ILE A 56 -27.87 -45.36 -7.95
CA ILE A 56 -26.87 -44.48 -7.34
C ILE A 56 -27.09 -43.00 -7.71
N ALA A 57 -27.35 -42.69 -8.99
CA ALA A 57 -27.46 -41.31 -9.48
C ALA A 57 -28.79 -40.63 -9.14
N PHE A 58 -29.88 -41.39 -9.01
CA PHE A 58 -31.21 -40.84 -8.77
C PHE A 58 -31.37 -40.23 -7.38
N PRO A 59 -30.92 -40.86 -6.27
CA PRO A 59 -30.89 -40.22 -4.96
C PRO A 59 -30.01 -38.95 -4.94
N PHE A 60 -28.87 -38.97 -5.63
CA PHE A 60 -27.99 -37.80 -5.76
C PHE A 60 -28.67 -36.65 -6.52
N HIS A 61 -29.35 -36.94 -7.63
CA HIS A 61 -30.09 -35.94 -8.40
C HIS A 61 -31.28 -35.37 -7.62
N ILE A 62 -32.01 -36.20 -6.88
CA ILE A 62 -33.10 -35.75 -5.99
C ILE A 62 -32.55 -34.89 -4.85
N SER A 63 -31.45 -35.30 -4.21
CA SER A 63 -30.79 -34.53 -3.15
C SER A 63 -30.36 -33.17 -3.66
N ASN A 64 -29.69 -33.10 -4.82
CA ASN A 64 -29.29 -31.84 -5.44
C ASN A 64 -30.50 -30.94 -5.76
N LYS A 65 -31.60 -31.50 -6.30
CA LYS A 65 -32.83 -30.71 -6.55
C LYS A 65 -33.48 -30.21 -5.26
N LEU A 66 -33.49 -31.03 -4.20
CA LEU A 66 -34.00 -30.63 -2.89
C LEU A 66 -33.16 -29.52 -2.28
N GLU A 67 -31.83 -29.64 -2.31
CA GLU A 67 -30.91 -28.59 -1.87
C GLU A 67 -31.07 -27.30 -2.67
N GLU A 68 -31.22 -27.41 -4.00
CA GLU A 68 -31.47 -26.25 -4.85
C GLU A 68 -32.79 -25.57 -4.50
N SER A 69 -33.85 -26.35 -4.23
CA SER A 69 -35.16 -25.83 -3.83
C SER A 69 -35.12 -25.16 -2.45
N LYS A 70 -34.43 -25.75 -1.47
CA LYS A 70 -34.22 -25.17 -0.14
C LYS A 70 -33.45 -23.86 -0.24
N SER A 71 -32.37 -23.85 -1.02
CA SER A 71 -31.55 -22.68 -1.26
C SER A 71 -32.33 -21.54 -1.94
N LYS A 72 -33.23 -21.87 -2.89
CA LYS A 72 -34.16 -20.89 -3.48
C LYS A 72 -35.16 -20.34 -2.47
N SER A 73 -35.71 -21.20 -1.60
CA SER A 73 -36.62 -20.77 -0.53
C SER A 73 -35.94 -19.78 0.42
N ILE A 74 -34.73 -20.11 0.89
CA ILE A 74 -33.96 -19.23 1.78
C ILE A 74 -33.69 -17.88 1.11
N ALA A 75 -33.28 -17.88 -0.17
CA ALA A 75 -33.04 -16.63 -0.89
C ALA A 75 -34.32 -15.78 -1.02
N ASN A 76 -35.49 -16.40 -1.19
CA ASN A 76 -36.76 -15.67 -1.22
C ASN A 76 -37.07 -15.04 0.14
N ASP A 77 -36.85 -15.75 1.24
CA ASP A 77 -37.08 -15.24 2.59
C ASP A 77 -36.13 -14.06 2.91
N GLU A 78 -34.87 -14.18 2.51
CA GLU A 78 -33.86 -13.12 2.61
C GLU A 78 -34.26 -11.86 1.82
N VAL A 79 -34.74 -12.03 0.58
CA VAL A 79 -35.22 -10.94 -0.27
C VAL A 79 -36.48 -10.29 0.31
N ASN A 80 -37.41 -11.09 0.83
CA ASN A 80 -38.62 -10.59 1.48
C ASN A 80 -38.29 -9.76 2.72
N TYR A 81 -37.39 -10.26 3.57
CA TYR A 81 -36.93 -9.51 4.74
C TYR A 81 -36.25 -8.20 4.34
N PHE A 82 -35.39 -8.23 3.30
CA PHE A 82 -34.74 -7.03 2.79
C PHE A 82 -35.76 -6.00 2.28
N ASN A 83 -36.76 -6.42 1.50
CA ASN A 83 -37.82 -5.55 0.99
C ASN A 83 -38.65 -4.93 2.12
N ASP A 84 -39.02 -5.74 3.11
CA ASP A 84 -39.67 -5.27 4.33
C ASP A 84 -38.80 -4.25 5.09
N ALA A 85 -37.49 -4.51 5.21
CA ALA A 85 -36.56 -3.61 5.87
C ALA A 85 -36.46 -2.25 5.16
N ILE A 86 -36.30 -2.23 3.83
CA ILE A 86 -36.20 -0.98 3.07
C ILE A 86 -37.53 -0.20 3.00
N SER A 87 -38.67 -0.89 3.14
CA SER A 87 -39.98 -0.23 3.26
C SER A 87 -40.25 0.39 4.63
N GLY A 88 -39.38 0.15 5.62
CA GLY A 88 -39.47 0.72 6.96
C GLY A 88 -40.29 -0.11 7.95
N LYS A 89 -40.56 -1.39 7.67
CA LYS A 89 -41.28 -2.30 8.58
C LYS A 89 -40.49 -2.61 9.86
N TYR A 90 -39.16 -2.54 9.80
CA TYR A 90 -38.25 -2.87 10.91
C TYR A 90 -37.45 -1.65 11.35
N SER A 91 -37.10 -1.58 12.63
CA SER A 91 -36.19 -0.55 13.14
C SER A 91 -34.75 -0.81 12.69
N GLU A 92 -33.89 0.21 12.76
CA GLU A 92 -32.46 0.03 12.43
C GLU A 92 -31.77 -1.03 13.32
N ILE A 93 -32.22 -1.15 14.57
CA ILE A 93 -31.70 -2.13 15.54
C ILE A 93 -32.10 -3.54 15.11
N ASP A 94 -33.36 -3.72 14.69
CA ASP A 94 -33.86 -5.01 14.22
C ASP A 94 -33.13 -5.47 12.96
N ILE A 95 -32.90 -4.56 12.01
CA ILE A 95 -32.15 -4.84 10.78
C ILE A 95 -30.74 -5.31 11.11
N LYS A 96 -30.00 -4.57 11.95
CA LYS A 96 -28.64 -4.93 12.37
C LYS A 96 -28.59 -6.27 13.10
N SER A 97 -29.52 -6.49 14.04
CA SER A 97 -29.63 -7.72 14.81
C SER A 97 -29.95 -8.93 13.93
N HIS A 98 -30.84 -8.77 12.95
CA HIS A 98 -31.17 -9.82 12.00
C HIS A 98 -29.93 -10.22 11.19
N TYR A 99 -29.27 -9.29 10.50
CA TYR A 99 -28.11 -9.63 9.66
C TYR A 99 -26.87 -10.06 10.46
N ALA A 100 -26.79 -9.71 11.75
CA ALA A 100 -25.77 -10.27 12.64
C ALA A 100 -26.02 -11.75 12.97
N LYS A 101 -27.30 -12.16 13.10
CA LYS A 101 -27.69 -13.55 13.41
C LYS A 101 -27.84 -14.42 12.17
N GLN A 102 -28.30 -13.83 11.07
CA GLN A 102 -28.62 -14.48 9.80
C GLN A 102 -27.98 -13.66 8.67
N PRO A 103 -26.67 -13.84 8.42
CA PRO A 103 -25.99 -13.15 7.34
C PRO A 103 -26.56 -13.53 5.97
N LEU A 104 -26.60 -12.56 5.07
CA LEU A 104 -27.15 -12.74 3.73
C LEU A 104 -26.34 -13.77 2.92
N SER A 105 -27.02 -14.78 2.38
CA SER A 105 -26.41 -15.77 1.48
C SER A 105 -25.90 -15.14 0.18
N TYR A 106 -25.09 -15.89 -0.57
CA TYR A 106 -24.63 -15.44 -1.89
C TYR A 106 -25.81 -15.23 -2.85
N LYS A 107 -26.79 -16.15 -2.85
CA LYS A 107 -27.98 -16.05 -3.72
C LYS A 107 -28.90 -14.90 -3.31
N GLY A 108 -29.17 -14.73 -2.02
CA GLY A 108 -29.98 -13.61 -1.53
C GLY A 108 -29.35 -12.28 -1.89
N ALA A 109 -28.03 -12.15 -1.71
CA ALA A 109 -27.31 -10.94 -2.09
C ALA A 109 -27.35 -10.61 -3.58
N PHE A 110 -27.32 -11.61 -4.44
CA PHE A 110 -27.48 -11.42 -5.88
C PHE A 110 -28.92 -11.02 -6.26
N ALA A 111 -29.89 -11.37 -5.42
CA ALA A 111 -31.31 -11.14 -5.68
C ALA A 111 -31.86 -9.83 -5.11
N ILE A 112 -31.15 -9.17 -4.17
CA ILE A 112 -31.58 -7.88 -3.61
C ILE A 112 -31.22 -6.69 -4.50
N SER A 113 -32.06 -5.66 -4.47
CA SER A 113 -31.90 -4.43 -5.25
C SER A 113 -31.33 -3.31 -4.35
N ILE A 114 -30.00 -3.23 -4.24
CA ILE A 114 -29.30 -2.29 -3.34
C ILE A 114 -29.52 -0.81 -3.72
N ASP A 115 -29.75 -0.55 -5.00
CA ASP A 115 -30.14 0.76 -5.54
C ASP A 115 -31.41 1.31 -4.88
N LYS A 116 -32.32 0.43 -4.45
CA LYS A 116 -33.59 0.81 -3.80
C LYS A 116 -33.47 1.13 -2.31
N VAL A 117 -32.30 0.96 -1.69
CA VAL A 117 -32.11 1.28 -0.27
C VAL A 117 -32.33 2.79 -0.06
N PRO A 118 -33.22 3.22 0.85
CA PRO A 118 -33.41 4.64 1.15
C PRO A 118 -32.15 5.27 1.74
N PRO A 119 -31.84 6.56 1.45
CA PRO A 119 -30.64 7.23 1.97
C PRO A 119 -30.45 7.10 3.48
N LYS A 120 -31.53 7.22 4.26
CA LYS A 120 -31.52 7.07 5.72
C LYS A 120 -31.06 5.69 6.22
N LEU A 121 -31.24 4.64 5.42
CA LEU A 121 -30.87 3.26 5.77
C LEU A 121 -29.52 2.83 5.21
N ILE A 122 -28.92 3.60 4.29
CA ILE A 122 -27.58 3.29 3.75
C ILE A 122 -26.56 3.02 4.86
N PRO A 123 -26.43 3.85 5.93
CA PRO A 123 -25.47 3.60 7.01
C PRO A 123 -25.71 2.27 7.73
N VAL A 124 -26.98 1.92 7.93
CA VAL A 124 -27.43 0.69 8.60
C VAL A 124 -27.02 -0.53 7.78
N PHE A 125 -27.25 -0.49 6.47
CA PHE A 125 -26.91 -1.60 5.58
C PHE A 125 -25.40 -1.71 5.33
N ILE A 126 -24.65 -0.61 5.26
CA ILE A 126 -23.19 -0.65 5.20
C ILE A 126 -22.60 -1.39 6.41
N GLU A 127 -23.09 -1.11 7.62
CA GLU A 127 -22.62 -1.81 8.82
C GLU A 127 -23.11 -3.27 8.83
N SER A 128 -24.37 -3.51 8.47
CA SER A 128 -24.95 -4.87 8.44
C SER A 128 -24.24 -5.78 7.44
N PHE A 129 -23.77 -5.22 6.33
CA PHE A 129 -23.07 -5.93 5.26
C PHE A 129 -21.55 -5.75 5.31
N LYS A 130 -20.97 -5.39 6.45
CA LYS A 130 -19.52 -5.09 6.57
C LYS A 130 -18.55 -6.20 6.14
N ASN A 131 -19.03 -7.44 6.01
CA ASN A 131 -18.27 -8.61 5.54
C ASN A 131 -18.59 -8.97 4.07
N ARG A 132 -19.41 -8.15 3.40
CA ARG A 132 -19.87 -8.30 2.01
C ARG A 132 -19.39 -7.09 1.23
N GLY A 133 -18.11 -7.13 0.84
CA GLY A 133 -17.44 -6.02 0.16
C GLY A 133 -18.13 -5.60 -1.14
N ASP A 134 -18.78 -6.54 -1.83
CA ASP A 134 -19.63 -6.30 -3.01
C ASP A 134 -20.80 -5.36 -2.69
N LEU A 135 -21.60 -5.69 -1.66
CA LEU A 135 -22.76 -4.89 -1.29
C LEU A 135 -22.37 -3.53 -0.72
N VAL A 136 -21.33 -3.50 0.13
CA VAL A 136 -20.80 -2.26 0.68
C VAL A 136 -20.28 -1.36 -0.43
N GLY A 137 -19.52 -1.88 -1.39
CA GLY A 137 -19.01 -1.09 -2.50
C GLY A 137 -20.11 -0.46 -3.34
N HIS A 138 -21.18 -1.20 -3.64
CA HIS A 138 -22.35 -0.64 -4.31
C HIS A 138 -23.01 0.47 -3.49
N LEU A 139 -23.23 0.26 -2.20
CA LEU A 139 -23.83 1.28 -1.32
C LEU A 139 -22.95 2.54 -1.23
N VAL A 140 -21.65 2.40 -1.05
CA VAL A 140 -20.74 3.54 -0.84
C VAL A 140 -20.60 4.43 -2.07
N ASN A 141 -20.69 3.82 -3.26
CA ASN A 141 -20.60 4.53 -4.53
C ASN A 141 -21.83 5.37 -4.85
N ARG A 142 -22.94 5.19 -4.12
CA ARG A 142 -24.14 5.97 -4.34
C ARG A 142 -23.93 7.46 -4.04
N PRO A 143 -24.52 8.36 -4.83
CA PRO A 143 -24.47 9.80 -4.57
C PRO A 143 -25.05 10.18 -3.21
N GLU A 144 -26.09 9.47 -2.76
CA GLU A 144 -26.80 9.79 -1.51
C GLU A 144 -26.07 9.33 -0.25
N THR A 145 -24.99 8.55 -0.39
CA THR A 145 -24.22 8.07 0.76
C THR A 145 -23.51 9.24 1.44
N PRO A 146 -23.73 9.46 2.75
CA PRO A 146 -23.11 10.55 3.50
C PRO A 146 -21.58 10.59 3.35
N LEU A 147 -21.04 11.81 3.22
CA LEU A 147 -19.61 12.04 2.97
C LEU A 147 -18.73 11.49 4.10
N ASP A 148 -19.14 11.64 5.35
CA ASP A 148 -18.45 11.14 6.53
C ASP A 148 -18.29 9.61 6.50
N ILE A 149 -19.31 8.91 5.98
CA ILE A 149 -19.26 7.45 5.77
C ILE A 149 -18.27 7.10 4.66
N LYS A 150 -18.31 7.81 3.52
CA LYS A 150 -17.34 7.60 2.43
C LYS A 150 -15.90 7.81 2.93
N LEU A 151 -15.66 8.86 3.71
CA LEU A 151 -14.34 9.15 4.30
C LEU A 151 -13.91 8.06 5.29
N LYS A 152 -14.81 7.63 6.19
CA LYS A 152 -14.51 6.56 7.16
C LYS A 152 -14.09 5.26 6.45
N ILE A 153 -14.72 4.95 5.33
CA ILE A 153 -14.45 3.75 4.53
C ILE A 153 -13.13 3.89 3.76
N ALA A 154 -12.82 5.08 3.24
CA ALA A 154 -11.53 5.36 2.62
C ALA A 154 -10.35 5.23 3.60
N ASP A 155 -10.55 5.59 4.87
CA ASP A 155 -9.55 5.52 5.94
C ASP A 155 -9.32 4.10 6.46
N TYR A 156 -10.40 3.33 6.58
CA TYR A 156 -10.38 2.00 7.20
C TYR A 156 -11.07 0.96 6.32
N PRO A 157 -10.43 0.59 5.18
CA PRO A 157 -10.95 -0.45 4.31
C PRO A 157 -10.81 -1.83 4.98
N LYS A 158 -11.93 -2.51 5.21
CA LYS A 158 -11.97 -3.94 5.49
C LYS A 158 -11.67 -4.78 4.26
N HIS A 159 -12.07 -4.29 3.08
CA HIS A 159 -11.81 -4.94 1.79
C HIS A 159 -11.29 -3.93 0.78
N GLU A 160 -10.22 -4.30 0.07
CA GLU A 160 -9.58 -3.45 -0.94
C GLU A 160 -10.49 -3.22 -2.16
N ALA A 161 -11.34 -4.20 -2.52
CA ALA A 161 -12.20 -4.11 -3.70
C ALA A 161 -13.12 -2.88 -3.74
N TYR A 162 -13.76 -2.51 -2.63
CA TYR A 162 -14.69 -1.36 -2.66
C TYR A 162 -13.98 -0.01 -2.66
N ILE A 163 -12.76 0.12 -2.12
CA ILE A 163 -12.00 1.37 -2.24
C ILE A 163 -11.47 1.56 -3.65
N SER A 164 -11.15 0.48 -4.37
CA SER A 164 -10.86 0.54 -5.81
C SER A 164 -12.08 1.01 -6.59
N TRP A 165 -13.27 0.51 -6.26
CA TRP A 165 -14.50 0.98 -6.93
C TRP A 165 -14.82 2.44 -6.62
N MET A 166 -14.55 2.92 -5.41
CA MET A 166 -14.65 4.35 -5.08
C MET A 166 -13.63 5.17 -5.89
N ALA A 167 -12.39 4.70 -6.00
CA ALA A 167 -11.36 5.39 -6.77
C ALA A 167 -11.72 5.51 -8.26
N LEU A 168 -12.38 4.50 -8.83
CA LEU A 168 -12.82 4.48 -10.24
C LEU A 168 -14.15 5.20 -10.49
N ASN A 169 -14.98 5.41 -9.46
CA ASN A 169 -16.29 6.01 -9.62
C ASN A 169 -16.19 7.51 -9.92
N ILE A 170 -16.75 7.92 -11.07
CA ILE A 170 -16.74 9.29 -11.57
C ILE A 170 -17.41 10.32 -10.64
N ASP A 171 -18.32 9.87 -9.79
CA ASP A 171 -19.05 10.71 -8.84
C ASP A 171 -18.44 10.71 -7.43
N THR A 172 -17.28 10.08 -7.25
CA THR A 172 -16.60 10.07 -5.94
C THR A 172 -16.21 11.49 -5.55
N PRO A 173 -16.60 11.98 -4.36
CA PRO A 173 -16.33 13.35 -3.95
C PRO A 173 -14.83 13.68 -3.90
N PRO A 174 -14.42 14.93 -4.22
CA PRO A 174 -13.01 15.31 -4.24
C PRO A 174 -12.26 15.03 -2.93
N GLN A 175 -12.90 15.23 -1.77
CA GLN A 175 -12.30 14.96 -0.46
C GLN A 175 -11.97 13.47 -0.26
N VAL A 176 -12.81 12.59 -0.80
CA VAL A 176 -12.60 11.14 -0.75
C VAL A 176 -11.44 10.75 -1.67
N LEU A 177 -11.37 11.34 -2.87
CA LEU A 177 -10.27 11.09 -3.82
C LEU A 177 -8.92 11.54 -3.27
N ILE A 178 -8.84 12.68 -2.57
CA ILE A 178 -7.63 13.08 -1.85
C ILE A 178 -7.21 11.99 -0.86
N ARG A 179 -8.16 11.46 -0.09
CA ARG A 179 -7.86 10.43 0.91
C ARG A 179 -7.38 9.13 0.27
N LEU A 180 -8.06 8.68 -0.78
CA LEU A 180 -7.67 7.49 -1.55
C LEU A 180 -6.32 7.68 -2.27
N SER A 181 -5.96 8.90 -2.69
CA SER A 181 -4.64 9.19 -3.28
C SER A 181 -3.48 9.01 -2.30
N THR A 182 -3.74 8.93 -0.99
CA THR A 182 -2.74 8.61 0.06
C THR A 182 -2.75 7.14 0.47
N ASN A 183 -3.56 6.31 -0.19
CA ASN A 183 -3.68 4.89 0.12
C ASN A 183 -2.36 4.14 -0.13
N LYS A 184 -2.14 3.09 0.66
CA LYS A 184 -0.97 2.21 0.58
C LYS A 184 -0.96 1.40 -0.72
N ASP A 185 -2.14 1.02 -1.20
CA ASP A 185 -2.33 0.35 -2.46
C ASP A 185 -2.03 1.33 -3.60
N MET A 186 -1.10 0.93 -4.47
CA MET A 186 -0.66 1.78 -5.57
C MET A 186 -1.75 1.93 -6.63
N ASP A 187 -2.54 0.90 -6.88
CA ASP A 187 -3.58 0.90 -7.91
C ASP A 187 -4.74 1.78 -7.46
N VAL A 188 -5.20 1.61 -6.20
CA VAL A 188 -6.27 2.47 -5.63
C VAL A 188 -5.87 3.94 -5.68
N ALA A 189 -4.65 4.26 -5.28
CA ALA A 189 -4.19 5.63 -5.29
C ALA A 189 -4.02 6.18 -6.72
N HIS A 190 -3.52 5.35 -7.63
CA HIS A 190 -3.37 5.72 -9.04
C HIS A 190 -4.71 6.01 -9.69
N ASP A 191 -5.71 5.14 -9.46
CA ASP A 191 -7.08 5.31 -9.95
C ASP A 191 -7.71 6.57 -9.37
N ALA A 192 -7.54 6.81 -8.06
CA ALA A 192 -8.08 7.99 -7.40
C ALA A 192 -7.51 9.29 -7.98
N CYS A 193 -6.23 9.29 -8.36
CA CYS A 193 -5.59 10.44 -9.00
C CYS A 193 -5.98 10.62 -10.47
N LYS A 194 -6.26 9.53 -11.18
CA LYS A 194 -6.73 9.57 -12.58
C LYS A 194 -8.22 9.83 -12.71
N ASN A 195 -8.95 9.75 -11.60
CA ASN A 195 -10.37 10.00 -11.58
C ASN A 195 -10.68 11.41 -12.13
N LYS A 196 -11.72 11.51 -12.97
CA LYS A 196 -12.13 12.78 -13.59
C LYS A 196 -12.50 13.86 -12.57
N ASN A 197 -12.99 13.46 -11.40
CA ASN A 197 -13.37 14.36 -10.30
C ASN A 197 -12.23 14.61 -9.30
N ALA A 198 -11.01 14.10 -9.59
CA ALA A 198 -9.86 14.30 -8.72
C ALA A 198 -9.48 15.79 -8.63
N PRO A 199 -9.34 16.34 -7.42
CA PRO A 199 -8.87 17.71 -7.27
C PRO A 199 -7.35 17.79 -7.50
N LYS A 200 -6.84 19.01 -7.66
CA LYS A 200 -5.42 19.24 -7.98
C LYS A 200 -4.47 18.68 -6.94
N GLU A 201 -4.88 18.66 -5.68
CA GLU A 201 -4.11 18.11 -4.57
C GLU A 201 -3.84 16.61 -4.77
N ALA A 202 -4.83 15.84 -5.22
CA ALA A 202 -4.64 14.41 -5.52
C ALA A 202 -3.66 14.22 -6.69
N GLU A 203 -3.76 15.04 -7.73
CA GLU A 203 -2.81 15.03 -8.86
C GLU A 203 -1.38 15.34 -8.40
N GLN A 204 -1.19 16.36 -7.55
CA GLN A 204 0.11 16.73 -6.98
C GLN A 204 0.69 15.60 -6.11
N ILE A 205 -0.13 14.96 -5.26
CA ILE A 205 0.28 13.77 -4.49
C ILE A 205 0.82 12.71 -5.44
N CYS A 206 0.09 12.38 -6.50
CA CYS A 206 0.53 11.35 -7.45
C CYS A 206 1.79 11.73 -8.23
N LYS A 207 1.95 12.99 -8.63
CA LYS A 207 3.18 13.48 -9.28
C LYS A 207 4.39 13.31 -8.36
N ILE A 208 4.26 13.65 -7.09
CA ILE A 208 5.33 13.44 -6.11
C ILE A 208 5.58 11.94 -5.99
N ARG A 209 4.54 11.13 -5.66
CA ARG A 209 4.64 9.68 -5.48
C ARG A 209 5.36 8.97 -6.63
N SER A 210 5.01 9.29 -7.88
CA SER A 210 5.60 8.64 -9.06
C SER A 210 7.01 9.15 -9.37
N SER A 211 7.33 10.39 -8.99
CA SER A 211 8.67 10.95 -9.10
C SER A 211 9.63 10.42 -8.03
N LEU A 212 9.11 9.91 -6.90
CA LEU A 212 9.91 9.23 -5.88
C LEU A 212 10.35 7.88 -6.42
N LYS A 213 11.48 7.87 -7.13
CA LYS A 213 12.18 6.62 -7.44
C LYS A 213 12.74 6.08 -6.14
N GLN A 214 12.43 4.83 -5.82
CA GLN A 214 13.11 4.08 -4.77
C GLN A 214 14.53 3.77 -5.29
N SER A 215 15.43 4.75 -5.23
CA SER A 215 16.86 4.47 -5.44
C SER A 215 17.37 3.83 -4.16
N PHE A 216 17.75 2.56 -4.24
CA PHE A 216 18.22 1.75 -3.12
C PHE A 216 19.48 2.31 -2.38
N PHE A 217 20.06 3.41 -2.84
CA PHE A 217 21.37 3.93 -2.37
C PHE A 217 21.53 5.46 -2.53
N SER A 218 20.45 6.25 -2.51
CA SER A 218 20.59 7.72 -2.51
C SER A 218 19.36 8.42 -1.97
N GLU A 219 19.59 9.56 -1.29
CA GLU A 219 18.62 10.59 -0.89
C GLU A 219 17.38 10.55 -1.80
N PHE A 220 16.18 10.43 -1.21
CA PHE A 220 14.95 10.43 -1.99
C PHE A 220 14.83 11.75 -2.76
N LYS A 221 15.25 11.74 -4.02
CA LYS A 221 15.20 12.91 -4.90
C LYS A 221 13.92 12.84 -5.70
N THR A 222 13.10 13.88 -5.54
CA THR A 222 11.96 14.12 -6.42
C THR A 222 12.45 14.69 -7.74
N THR A 223 12.00 14.15 -8.87
CA THR A 223 12.17 14.79 -10.18
C THR A 223 11.08 15.82 -10.47
N ALA A 224 10.08 15.95 -9.59
CA ALA A 224 9.06 16.98 -9.73
C ALA A 224 9.64 18.36 -9.42
N ASP A 225 9.29 19.36 -10.24
CA ASP A 225 9.65 20.77 -10.05
C ASP A 225 8.87 21.36 -8.86
N TYR A 226 9.33 21.01 -7.66
CA TYR A 226 8.70 21.39 -6.39
C TYR A 226 8.62 22.91 -6.22
N SER A 227 9.63 23.65 -6.71
CA SER A 227 9.73 25.11 -6.58
C SER A 227 8.58 25.85 -7.26
N ASN A 228 8.05 25.30 -8.36
CA ASN A 228 6.97 25.90 -9.15
C ASN A 228 5.61 25.18 -9.00
N MET A 229 5.53 24.20 -8.10
CA MET A 229 4.33 23.34 -7.96
C MET A 229 3.14 24.05 -7.28
N PHE A 230 3.40 25.11 -6.50
CA PHE A 230 2.40 25.75 -5.64
C PHE A 230 2.15 27.21 -6.00
N LYS A 231 0.88 27.63 -5.96
CA LYS A 231 0.50 29.04 -6.17
C LYS A 231 0.60 29.86 -4.89
N SER A 232 0.58 29.22 -3.73
CA SER A 232 0.66 29.88 -2.42
C SER A 232 1.28 29.00 -1.35
N LYS A 233 1.82 29.62 -0.29
CA LYS A 233 2.31 28.90 0.90
C LYS A 233 1.23 28.11 1.64
N LYS A 234 -0.04 28.53 1.54
CA LYS A 234 -1.16 27.80 2.13
C LYS A 234 -1.39 26.46 1.42
N GLU A 235 -1.34 26.46 0.09
CA GLU A 235 -1.45 25.25 -0.73
C GLU A 235 -0.29 24.29 -0.48
N GLU A 236 0.94 24.81 -0.46
CA GLU A 236 2.14 24.04 -0.13
C GLU A 236 2.02 23.33 1.23
N LEU A 237 1.61 24.07 2.26
CA LEU A 237 1.44 23.51 3.60
C LEU A 237 0.32 22.46 3.66
N ALA A 238 -0.78 22.66 2.92
CA ALA A 238 -1.86 21.69 2.85
C ALA A 238 -1.39 20.37 2.24
N LEU A 239 -0.62 20.43 1.15
CA LEU A 239 -0.05 19.23 0.53
C LEU A 239 0.93 18.51 1.47
N TRP A 240 1.82 19.24 2.16
CA TRP A 240 2.70 18.64 3.16
C TRP A 240 1.93 17.91 4.27
N MET A 241 0.82 18.49 4.74
CA MET A 241 -0.03 17.86 5.77
C MET A 241 -0.71 16.58 5.28
N LEU A 242 -0.89 16.41 3.97
CA LEU A 242 -1.37 15.17 3.37
C LEU A 242 -0.23 14.15 3.26
N LEU A 243 0.93 14.55 2.73
CA LEU A 243 2.10 13.67 2.54
C LEU A 243 2.69 13.16 3.87
N VAL A 244 2.63 13.97 4.93
CA VAL A 244 3.11 13.56 6.26
C VAL A 244 2.25 12.46 6.89
N LYS A 245 1.00 12.34 6.44
CA LYS A 245 0.04 11.32 6.88
C LYS A 245 -0.11 10.20 5.84
N ASP A 246 0.77 10.17 4.85
CA ASP A 246 0.69 9.17 3.80
C ASP A 246 0.90 7.76 4.38
N ASN A 247 0.10 6.80 3.93
CA ASN A 247 0.16 5.45 4.48
C ASN A 247 1.45 4.72 4.11
N ARG A 248 2.18 5.18 3.09
CA ARG A 248 3.45 4.56 2.66
C ARG A 248 4.64 5.21 3.32
N GLU A 249 5.45 4.37 3.96
CA GLU A 249 6.63 4.80 4.69
C GLU A 249 7.62 5.57 3.82
N TYR A 250 7.88 5.13 2.58
CA TYR A 250 8.85 5.80 1.70
C TYR A 250 8.45 7.24 1.34
N VAL A 251 7.14 7.56 1.32
CA VAL A 251 6.68 8.95 1.12
C VAL A 251 6.98 9.77 2.36
N ARG A 252 6.66 9.25 3.55
CA ARG A 252 6.98 9.92 4.81
C ARG A 252 8.49 10.05 5.04
N MET A 253 9.27 9.08 4.57
CA MET A 253 10.73 9.12 4.51
C MET A 253 11.23 10.26 3.64
N TRP A 254 10.68 10.42 2.44
CA TRP A 254 10.96 11.57 1.59
C TRP A 254 10.62 12.89 2.28
N VAL A 255 9.46 12.96 2.96
CA VAL A 255 9.10 14.15 3.77
C VAL A 255 10.15 14.43 4.85
N ALA A 256 10.68 13.40 5.51
CA ALA A 256 11.71 13.56 6.55
C ALA A 256 13.06 14.03 5.99
N GLN A 257 13.42 13.61 4.78
CA GLN A 257 14.70 13.96 4.13
C GLN A 257 14.66 15.27 3.34
N SER A 258 13.48 15.67 2.85
CA SER A 258 13.36 16.83 1.95
C SER A 258 13.77 18.12 2.64
N ARG A 259 14.80 18.79 2.09
CA ARG A 259 15.29 20.10 2.57
C ARG A 259 14.23 21.20 2.64
N TYR A 260 13.12 21.02 1.92
CA TYR A 260 12.00 21.96 1.87
C TYR A 260 11.01 21.76 3.02
N THR A 261 11.12 20.68 3.79
CA THR A 261 10.12 20.33 4.81
C THR A 261 10.08 21.37 5.92
N PRO A 262 8.93 22.05 6.12
CA PRO A 262 8.77 23.03 7.18
C PRO A 262 8.85 22.40 8.57
N SER A 263 9.32 23.16 9.55
CA SER A 263 9.44 22.70 10.95
C SER A 263 8.12 22.17 11.54
N LYS A 264 6.98 22.78 11.16
CA LYS A 264 5.63 22.33 11.56
C LYS A 264 5.30 20.91 11.05
N ILE A 265 5.82 20.53 9.89
CA ILE A 265 5.62 19.20 9.30
C ILE A 265 6.52 18.18 9.99
N LEU A 266 7.76 18.55 10.29
CA LEU A 266 8.68 17.74 11.10
C LEU A 266 8.11 17.47 12.51
N ALA A 267 7.42 18.45 13.10
CA ALA A 267 6.72 18.25 14.36
C ALA A 267 5.64 17.15 14.28
N ASN A 268 4.95 17.01 13.14
CA ASN A 268 4.01 15.92 12.91
C ASN A 268 4.75 14.57 12.79
N LEU A 269 5.81 14.49 11.98
CA LEU A 269 6.64 13.28 11.83
C LEU A 269 7.37 12.87 13.11
N SER A 270 7.51 13.74 14.11
CA SER A 270 8.08 13.38 15.41
C SER A 270 7.24 12.38 16.22
N ASN A 271 6.11 11.91 15.68
CA ASN A 271 5.29 10.82 16.20
C ASN A 271 5.22 9.63 15.22
N ASP A 272 6.03 9.63 14.16
CA ASP A 272 6.03 8.54 13.19
C ASP A 272 6.43 7.22 13.85
N PRO A 273 5.77 6.09 13.53
CA PRO A 273 6.14 4.79 14.08
C PRO A 273 7.49 4.26 13.57
N SER A 274 8.04 4.77 12.47
CA SER A 274 9.32 4.32 11.92
C SER A 274 10.50 5.03 12.60
N ASP A 275 11.35 4.25 13.28
CA ASP A 275 12.57 4.78 13.91
C ASP A 275 13.49 5.47 12.90
N THR A 276 13.61 4.93 11.69
CA THR A 276 14.40 5.53 10.61
C THR A 276 13.88 6.92 10.24
N ILE A 277 12.55 7.10 10.15
CA ILE A 277 11.94 8.42 9.92
C ILE A 277 12.26 9.36 11.08
N LEU A 278 12.14 8.89 12.33
CA LEU A 278 12.48 9.69 13.51
C LEU A 278 13.95 10.11 13.51
N GLN A 279 14.87 9.26 13.04
CA GLN A 279 16.29 9.61 12.91
C GLN A 279 16.51 10.71 11.86
N PHE A 280 15.88 10.63 10.69
CA PHE A 280 15.98 11.71 9.69
C PHE A 280 15.35 13.02 10.20
N VAL A 281 14.20 12.96 10.85
CA VAL A 281 13.60 14.13 11.51
C VAL A 281 14.54 14.69 12.56
N PHE A 282 15.16 13.83 13.38
CA PHE A 282 16.11 14.24 14.39
C PHE A 282 17.30 14.98 13.79
N LEU A 283 17.79 14.57 12.61
CA LEU A 283 18.97 15.15 11.94
C LEU A 283 18.66 16.36 11.06
N HIS A 284 17.40 16.54 10.64
CA HIS A 284 17.01 17.55 9.67
C HIS A 284 17.31 19.01 10.12
N ALA A 285 17.72 19.86 9.18
CA ALA A 285 18.17 21.24 9.46
C ALA A 285 17.08 22.12 10.09
N ASN A 286 15.83 21.97 9.65
CA ASN A 286 14.67 22.73 10.16
C ASN A 286 14.08 22.16 11.47
N THR A 287 14.69 21.15 12.08
CA THR A 287 14.17 20.52 13.31
C THR A 287 14.55 21.33 14.54
N THR A 288 13.55 21.75 15.30
CA THR A 288 13.74 22.53 16.54
C THR A 288 14.36 21.70 17.66
N PRO A 289 15.03 22.33 18.64
CA PRO A 289 15.52 21.63 19.82
C PRO A 289 14.45 20.83 20.55
N GLN A 290 13.22 21.34 20.65
CA GLN A 290 12.11 20.65 21.34
C GLN A 290 11.77 19.32 20.67
N ILE A 291 11.73 19.30 19.33
CA ILE A 291 11.49 18.06 18.56
C ILE A 291 12.65 17.08 18.76
N ARG A 292 13.91 17.55 18.74
CA ARG A 292 15.08 16.68 18.98
C ARG A 292 15.06 16.06 20.36
N HIS A 293 14.74 16.82 21.40
CA HIS A 293 14.61 16.29 22.76
C HIS A 293 13.48 15.26 22.87
N LYS A 294 12.35 15.49 22.20
CA LYS A 294 11.25 14.52 22.14
C LYS A 294 11.70 13.21 21.50
N ILE A 295 12.38 13.28 20.36
CA ILE A 295 12.89 12.08 19.67
C ILE A 295 13.98 11.39 20.48
N ALA A 296 14.87 12.14 21.13
CA ALA A 296 15.86 11.55 22.03
C ALA A 296 15.21 10.77 23.18
N LYS A 297 14.13 11.30 23.77
CA LYS A 297 13.33 10.57 24.78
C LYS A 297 12.69 9.30 24.24
N HIS A 298 12.23 9.27 22.97
CA HIS A 298 11.72 8.06 22.32
C HIS A 298 12.79 6.96 22.31
N PHE A 299 14.03 7.32 21.98
CA PHE A 299 15.18 6.40 22.05
C PHE A 299 15.73 6.16 23.46
N LYS A 300 15.13 6.75 24.51
CA LYS A 300 15.62 6.70 25.90
C LYS A 300 17.06 7.21 26.06
N LEU A 301 17.44 8.18 25.23
CA LEU A 301 18.76 8.78 25.18
C LEU A 301 18.66 10.31 25.36
N ASN A 302 19.81 10.96 25.53
CA ASN A 302 19.93 12.41 25.35
C ASN A 302 20.34 12.74 23.91
N VAL A 303 20.26 14.01 23.51
CA VAL A 303 20.51 14.45 22.12
C VAL A 303 21.93 14.07 21.64
N GLU A 304 22.94 14.21 22.50
CA GLU A 304 24.32 13.89 22.15
C GLU A 304 24.52 12.37 21.99
N ALA A 305 23.95 11.57 22.87
CA ALA A 305 24.02 10.12 22.79
C ALA A 305 23.33 9.57 21.53
N VAL A 306 22.20 10.17 21.11
CA VAL A 306 21.57 9.83 19.82
C VAL A 306 22.53 10.09 18.66
N LEU A 307 23.20 11.25 18.61
CA LEU A 307 24.17 11.53 17.53
C LEU A 307 25.30 10.50 17.48
N ILE A 308 25.86 10.14 18.64
CA ILE A 308 26.95 9.16 18.73
C ILE A 308 26.51 7.76 18.29
N GLU A 309 25.29 7.35 18.64
CA GLU A 309 24.74 6.07 18.16
C GLU A 309 24.49 6.08 16.65
N LEU A 310 24.00 7.19 16.10
CA LEU A 310 23.79 7.32 14.65
C LEU A 310 25.09 7.34 13.85
N CYS A 311 26.21 7.82 14.43
CA CYS A 311 27.53 7.68 13.81
C CYS A 311 27.96 6.23 13.59
N LYS A 312 27.43 5.28 14.37
CA LYS A 312 27.74 3.85 14.28
C LYS A 312 26.73 3.07 13.44
N SER A 313 25.76 3.76 12.83
CA SER A 313 24.74 3.12 12.01
C SER A 313 25.37 2.34 10.85
N ASN A 314 24.90 1.12 10.60
CA ASN A 314 25.29 0.36 9.41
C ASN A 314 24.77 1.01 8.10
N ASN A 315 23.80 1.92 8.21
CA ASN A 315 23.26 2.68 7.09
C ASN A 315 24.11 3.95 6.88
N ASP A 316 24.81 3.99 5.75
CA ASP A 316 25.63 5.10 5.26
C ASP A 316 24.83 6.39 5.03
N GLU A 317 23.58 6.33 4.55
CA GLU A 317 22.71 7.51 4.42
C GLU A 317 22.43 8.17 5.77
N ILE A 318 22.27 7.37 6.84
CA ILE A 318 22.12 7.91 8.20
C ILE A 318 23.41 8.58 8.65
N ARG A 319 24.58 7.93 8.45
CA ARG A 319 25.87 8.52 8.82
C ARG A 319 26.16 9.80 8.04
N GLU A 320 25.81 9.83 6.75
CA GLU A 320 25.90 11.03 5.91
C GLU A 320 24.97 12.14 6.42
N ALA A 321 23.72 11.80 6.79
CA ALA A 321 22.79 12.76 7.37
C ALA A 321 23.27 13.32 8.71
N VAL A 322 23.97 12.51 9.53
CA VAL A 322 24.66 13.00 10.73
C VAL A 322 25.74 13.98 10.33
N ALA A 323 26.61 13.65 9.38
CA ALA A 323 27.66 14.54 8.90
C ALA A 323 27.11 15.86 8.34
N LYS A 324 25.97 15.86 7.65
CA LYS A 324 25.29 17.07 7.12
C LYS A 324 24.57 17.90 8.18
N SER A 325 24.24 17.31 9.34
CA SER A 325 23.36 17.96 10.32
C SER A 325 24.02 19.21 10.95
N PRO A 326 23.30 20.33 11.11
CA PRO A 326 23.85 21.54 11.73
C PRO A 326 24.17 21.37 13.23
N ILE A 327 23.64 20.32 13.88
CA ILE A 327 23.95 20.03 15.28
C ILE A 327 25.19 19.16 15.46
N SER A 328 25.77 18.66 14.37
CA SER A 328 27.00 17.87 14.42
C SER A 328 28.17 18.80 14.68
N LYS A 329 28.78 18.59 15.86
CA LYS A 329 29.91 19.36 16.38
C LYS A 329 31.18 18.51 16.35
N HIS A 330 32.28 19.11 16.80
CA HIS A 330 33.64 18.56 16.74
C HIS A 330 33.74 17.04 16.96
N ASN A 331 33.27 16.50 18.09
CA ASN A 331 33.44 15.07 18.39
C ASN A 331 32.74 14.14 17.39
N VAL A 332 31.53 14.52 16.94
CA VAL A 332 30.74 13.78 15.97
C VAL A 332 31.41 13.82 14.59
N LEU A 333 31.81 15.02 14.14
CA LEU A 333 32.45 15.19 12.84
C LEU A 333 33.84 14.54 12.80
N LYS A 334 34.57 14.50 13.91
CA LYS A 334 35.86 13.81 14.02
C LYS A 334 35.72 12.31 13.75
N ILE A 335 34.69 11.68 14.33
CA ILE A 335 34.40 10.25 14.08
C ILE A 335 34.11 10.05 12.58
N LEU A 336 33.24 10.87 12.00
CA LEU A 336 32.79 10.72 10.61
C LEU A 336 33.84 11.15 9.57
N SER A 337 34.83 11.97 9.93
CA SER A 337 35.96 12.30 9.03
C SER A 337 36.85 11.10 8.71
N GLN A 338 36.74 10.04 9.51
CA GLN A 338 37.47 8.77 9.35
C GLN A 338 36.59 7.67 8.76
N ASP A 339 35.37 8.00 8.30
CA ASP A 339 34.45 7.01 7.73
C ASP A 339 35.06 6.37 6.47
N SER A 340 34.73 5.10 6.24
CA SER A 340 35.17 4.39 5.03
C SER A 340 34.48 4.91 3.77
N ASP A 341 33.25 5.41 3.92
CA ASP A 341 32.38 5.88 2.85
C ASP A 341 32.67 7.34 2.48
N TYR A 342 32.82 7.60 1.18
CA TYR A 342 33.17 8.91 0.66
C TYR A 342 32.04 9.93 0.65
N HIS A 343 30.79 9.48 0.61
CA HIS A 343 29.64 10.37 0.81
C HIS A 343 29.62 10.91 2.24
N VAL A 344 29.98 10.07 3.22
CA VAL A 344 30.00 10.47 4.64
C VAL A 344 31.12 11.48 4.94
N TYR A 345 32.38 11.18 4.62
CA TYR A 345 33.45 12.15 4.86
C TYR A 345 33.35 13.37 3.92
N GLY A 346 32.76 13.22 2.73
CA GLY A 346 32.42 14.34 1.86
C GLY A 346 31.39 15.28 2.50
N ALA A 347 30.37 14.73 3.16
CA ALA A 347 29.42 15.51 3.95
C ALA A 347 30.07 16.22 5.14
N VAL A 348 31.10 15.62 5.77
CA VAL A 348 31.90 16.31 6.79
C VAL A 348 32.61 17.52 6.17
N ALA A 349 33.27 17.35 5.02
CA ALA A 349 33.95 18.46 4.34
C ALA A 349 32.99 19.60 3.91
N ALA A 350 31.72 19.30 3.66
CA ALA A 350 30.68 20.29 3.36
C ALA A 350 30.09 20.97 4.62
N ASN A 351 30.30 20.42 5.81
CA ASN A 351 29.69 20.93 7.03
C ASN A 351 30.42 22.19 7.52
N PRO A 352 29.72 23.32 7.75
CA PRO A 352 30.34 24.56 8.23
C PRO A 352 31.11 24.43 9.57
N ASN A 353 30.79 23.41 10.37
CA ASN A 353 31.46 23.13 11.64
C ASN A 353 32.73 22.27 11.49
N ALA A 354 33.11 21.88 10.26
CA ALA A 354 34.32 21.12 10.01
C ALA A 354 35.57 21.95 10.35
N THR A 355 36.49 21.35 11.11
CA THR A 355 37.72 21.99 11.56
C THR A 355 38.87 21.72 10.59
N ALA A 356 39.92 22.53 10.71
CA ALA A 356 41.06 22.51 9.81
C ALA A 356 41.79 21.15 9.79
N ASP A 357 41.91 20.50 10.95
CA ASP A 357 42.50 19.17 11.13
C ASP A 357 41.65 18.04 10.50
N MET A 358 40.32 18.17 10.55
CA MET A 358 39.42 17.24 9.84
C MET A 358 39.59 17.37 8.33
N LEU A 359 39.61 18.59 7.81
CA LEU A 359 39.75 18.85 6.38
C LEU A 359 41.12 18.38 5.84
N GLU A 360 42.18 18.55 6.61
CA GLU A 360 43.51 18.00 6.31
C GLU A 360 43.53 16.47 6.34
N SER A 361 42.83 15.85 7.30
CA SER A 361 42.74 14.39 7.38
C SER A 361 41.97 13.82 6.19
N ILE A 362 40.85 14.45 5.82
CA ILE A 362 40.04 14.06 4.67
C ILE A 362 40.82 14.27 3.37
N SER A 363 41.58 15.37 3.21
CA SER A 363 42.35 15.63 1.99
C SER A 363 43.35 14.51 1.70
N LYS A 364 44.06 14.02 2.72
CA LYS A 364 45.04 12.91 2.62
C LYS A 364 44.41 11.58 2.19
N VAL A 365 43.15 11.32 2.56
CA VAL A 365 42.43 10.11 2.17
C VAL A 365 41.79 10.29 0.79
N ALA A 366 41.25 11.47 0.52
CA ALA A 366 40.52 11.78 -0.70
C ALA A 366 41.43 11.77 -1.94
N THR A 367 42.68 12.23 -1.82
CA THR A 367 43.67 12.25 -2.91
C THR A 367 44.24 10.88 -3.26
N LYS A 368 44.22 9.90 -2.35
CA LYS A 368 44.74 8.55 -2.58
C LYS A 368 43.80 7.64 -3.39
N ARG A 369 42.53 8.01 -3.53
CA ARG A 369 41.50 7.20 -4.21
C ARG A 369 41.21 7.84 -5.58
N ASP A 370 41.83 7.31 -6.63
CA ASP A 370 42.02 7.96 -7.93
C ASP A 370 40.77 8.29 -8.77
N TYR A 371 39.56 7.76 -8.47
CA TYR A 371 38.47 7.84 -9.46
C TYR A 371 37.13 8.49 -9.06
N ASN A 372 36.83 8.77 -7.78
CA ASN A 372 35.49 9.28 -7.39
C ASN A 372 35.45 10.46 -6.40
N ASN A 373 36.59 11.03 -5.98
CA ASN A 373 36.61 12.07 -4.93
C ASN A 373 36.67 13.52 -5.44
N SER A 374 36.53 13.77 -6.74
CA SER A 374 36.63 15.14 -7.29
C SER A 374 35.65 16.12 -6.62
N GLY A 375 34.46 15.65 -6.25
CA GLY A 375 33.48 16.44 -5.48
C GLY A 375 33.92 16.73 -4.04
N VAL A 376 34.58 15.79 -3.37
CA VAL A 376 35.08 16.00 -2.00
C VAL A 376 36.25 16.97 -1.99
N LEU A 377 37.18 16.85 -2.93
CA LEU A 377 38.31 17.77 -3.06
C LEU A 377 37.84 19.20 -3.33
N GLN A 378 36.80 19.37 -4.16
CA GLN A 378 36.16 20.66 -4.39
C GLN A 378 35.63 21.26 -3.08
N LEU A 379 34.87 20.47 -2.30
CA LEU A 379 34.32 20.91 -1.02
C LEU A 379 35.42 21.37 -0.06
N ILE A 380 36.53 20.64 0.00
CA ILE A 380 37.70 21.04 0.81
C ILE A 380 38.29 22.36 0.30
N VAL A 381 38.50 22.53 -1.01
CA VAL A 381 39.05 23.79 -1.55
C VAL A 381 38.16 24.99 -1.21
N ASP A 382 36.85 24.81 -1.34
CA ASP A 382 35.87 25.87 -1.13
C ASP A 382 35.59 26.15 0.36
N HIS A 383 35.93 25.22 1.26
CA HIS A 383 35.62 25.34 2.68
C HIS A 383 36.49 26.42 3.37
N PRO A 384 35.90 27.37 4.11
CA PRO A 384 36.62 28.50 4.70
C PRO A 384 37.69 28.08 5.71
N ASN A 385 37.49 26.98 6.43
CA ASN A 385 38.42 26.48 7.45
C ASN A 385 39.56 25.61 6.90
N THR A 386 39.66 25.41 5.58
CA THR A 386 40.72 24.60 4.99
C THR A 386 42.09 25.26 5.20
N PRO A 387 43.10 24.56 5.75
CA PRO A 387 44.44 25.12 5.90
C PRO A 387 45.01 25.59 4.56
N ILE A 388 45.78 26.70 4.58
CA ILE A 388 46.51 27.18 3.38
C ILE A 388 47.47 26.09 2.87
N SER A 389 48.14 25.37 3.77
CA SER A 389 49.03 24.26 3.41
C SER A 389 48.35 23.18 2.57
N VAL A 390 47.09 22.83 2.89
CA VAL A 390 46.32 21.86 2.09
C VAL A 390 46.01 22.42 0.70
N LEU A 391 45.74 23.72 0.58
CA LEU A 391 45.53 24.35 -0.73
C LEU A 391 46.82 24.42 -1.54
N GLU A 392 47.97 24.68 -0.90
CA GLU A 392 49.28 24.66 -1.55
C GLU A 392 49.62 23.26 -2.05
N ASP A 393 49.39 22.22 -1.24
CA ASP A 393 49.55 20.82 -1.64
C ASP A 393 48.66 20.48 -2.85
N PHE A 394 47.40 20.96 -2.86
CA PHE A 394 46.51 20.79 -4.01
C PHE A 394 46.96 21.59 -5.23
N TYR A 395 47.58 22.76 -5.07
CA TYR A 395 48.09 23.52 -6.21
C TYR A 395 49.29 22.80 -6.86
N GLU A 396 50.22 22.32 -6.04
CA GLU A 396 51.52 21.78 -6.47
C GLU A 396 51.48 20.29 -6.84
N GLN A 397 50.74 19.48 -6.09
CA GLN A 397 50.87 18.01 -6.12
C GLN A 397 49.69 17.28 -6.76
N THR A 398 48.57 17.95 -7.03
CA THR A 398 47.42 17.28 -7.65
C THR A 398 47.60 17.09 -9.15
N GLN A 399 47.27 15.90 -9.66
CA GLN A 399 47.14 15.68 -11.11
C GLN A 399 45.85 16.29 -11.68
N ASN A 400 44.91 16.66 -10.81
CA ASN A 400 43.63 17.26 -11.20
C ASN A 400 43.78 18.77 -11.48
N LYS A 401 44.00 19.13 -12.75
CA LYS A 401 44.16 20.53 -13.19
C LYS A 401 43.03 21.46 -12.73
N LYS A 402 41.80 20.96 -12.62
CA LYS A 402 40.66 21.75 -12.15
C LYS A 402 40.85 22.13 -10.67
N ILE A 403 41.15 21.15 -9.82
CA ILE A 403 41.38 21.35 -8.39
C ILE A 403 42.61 22.24 -8.14
N SER A 404 43.71 22.04 -8.88
CA SER A 404 44.89 22.93 -8.79
C SER A 404 44.53 24.39 -9.08
N GLY A 405 43.78 24.65 -10.16
CA GLY A 405 43.32 25.99 -10.51
C GLY A 405 42.34 26.60 -9.52
N GLU A 406 41.52 25.80 -8.84
CA GLU A 406 40.63 26.25 -7.76
C GLU A 406 41.37 26.53 -6.47
N ALA A 407 42.34 25.69 -6.10
CA ALA A 407 43.20 25.92 -4.95
C ALA A 407 43.98 27.23 -5.11
N ALA A 408 44.57 27.49 -6.28
CA ALA A 408 45.22 28.77 -6.58
C ALA A 408 44.29 29.97 -6.43
N ARG A 409 43.02 29.85 -6.87
CA ARG A 409 42.01 30.91 -6.68
C ARG A 409 41.65 31.10 -5.21
N ALA A 410 41.48 30.01 -4.46
CA ALA A 410 41.18 30.05 -3.03
C ALA A 410 42.32 30.71 -2.24
N ILE A 411 43.58 30.37 -2.53
CA ILE A 411 44.77 31.00 -1.93
C ILE A 411 44.76 32.51 -2.19
N ARG A 412 44.60 32.93 -3.44
CA ARG A 412 44.54 34.37 -3.80
C ARG A 412 43.40 35.11 -3.09
N LYS A 413 42.22 34.50 -3.01
CA LYS A 413 41.06 35.13 -2.33
C LYS A 413 41.34 35.36 -0.85
N ARG A 414 42.05 34.44 -0.20
CA ARG A 414 42.40 34.50 1.22
C ARG A 414 43.58 35.42 1.50
N SER A 415 44.53 35.56 0.58
CA SER A 415 45.65 36.49 0.75
C SER A 415 45.26 37.96 0.56
N VAL A 416 44.18 38.24 -0.18
CA VAL A 416 43.67 39.60 -0.41
C VAL A 416 42.65 40.03 0.67
N SER A 417 42.12 39.10 1.46
CA SER A 417 41.17 39.40 2.54
C SER A 417 41.92 39.46 3.88
N PRO A 418 41.92 40.59 4.62
CA PRO A 418 42.53 40.63 5.95
C PRO A 418 41.80 39.67 6.90
N PRO A 419 42.49 39.08 7.90
CA PRO A 419 41.84 38.18 8.85
C PRO A 419 40.75 38.93 9.62
N SER A 420 39.54 38.34 9.62
CA SER A 420 38.34 38.84 10.29
C SER A 420 38.38 38.64 11.79
#